data_AF-A0A6G0XN12-F1
#
_entry.id   AF-A0A6G0XN12-F1
#
_cell.length_a   1.000
_cell.length_b   1.000
_cell.length_c   1.000
_cell.angle_alpha   90.00
_cell.angle_beta   90.00
_cell.angle_gamma   90.00
#
_symmetry.space_group_name_H-M   'P 1'
#
loop_
_entity.id
_entity.type
_entity.pdbx_description
1 polymer ?
#
loop_
_entity_poly.entity_id
_entity_poly.type
_entity_poly.pdbx_seq_one_letter_code
_entity_poly.pdbx_strand_id
1 'polypeptide(L)'
;MNSQNRYELYVEVQKQKKLEIIHLERLVETRWAYWYKSLKKINIRFKEIREVLNVLSSNGDEKSRVMAIGYLKEISSQRFISILISMESILEIVHCASNELQNSKLLLPSAIHLINITKQNLLNMRSNGVWEKLEKKIVAKAKENDIEVDIKKIQKRKHVLNKNLQNYFISSTVGKNISKFTSLQDLKTNIYFEAIDRFTVELNTRFSNDVCNILMVTDVFNSSSSAFFNPDSIHLKHFIEHYKYFKIDKCLLSSEFLTAKTLCLKENYENLDLFNISHLLNKVHNAFPETLKIISILMTLPATTATNERFFSSLKRVKNYLRLTMGDERLSDLLVINVESTEASKINLDTAVDKFSLLKERHLKTNIYFEAIDRFTVELNTIFPNDVCNILMVTDVFNSSSSAFFNPDSIHLKHFIEHNKYFKIDKCLLSSEFLTAKTLCLKENYENLDLYNISHLLNKVHNAYS
;
A
#
# COMPACT_ATOMS: atom_id res chain seq x y z
N MET A 1 -23.41 28.76 -5.77
CA MET A 1 -22.28 29.45 -5.10
C MET A 1 -21.03 28.62 -5.30
N ASN A 2 -19.93 29.22 -5.80
CA ASN A 2 -18.68 28.48 -5.98
C ASN A 2 -18.04 28.14 -4.63
N SER A 3 -17.10 27.18 -4.60
CA SER A 3 -16.37 26.80 -3.37
C SER A 3 -15.66 27.97 -2.71
N GLN A 4 -15.15 28.91 -3.52
CA GLN A 4 -14.45 30.10 -3.07
C GLN A 4 -15.35 31.01 -2.24
N ASN A 5 -16.54 31.35 -2.73
CA ASN A 5 -17.49 32.23 -2.02
C ASN A 5 -17.95 31.63 -0.68
N ARG A 6 -18.10 30.29 -0.60
CA ARG A 6 -18.45 29.60 0.67
C ARG A 6 -17.33 29.67 1.70
N TYR A 7 -16.08 29.59 1.23
CA TYR A 7 -14.90 29.74 2.06
C TYR A 7 -14.71 31.19 2.52
N GLU A 8 -14.95 32.17 1.64
CA GLU A 8 -14.91 33.60 1.98
C GLU A 8 -15.92 33.95 3.07
N LEU A 9 -17.16 33.45 2.97
CA LEU A 9 -18.16 33.58 4.05
C LEU A 9 -17.66 33.04 5.39
N TYR A 10 -16.95 31.90 5.38
CA TYR A 10 -16.38 31.32 6.60
C TYR A 10 -15.22 32.16 7.17
N VAL A 11 -14.46 32.84 6.34
CA VAL A 11 -13.43 33.79 6.78
C VAL A 11 -14.07 35.08 7.33
N GLU A 12 -15.13 35.56 6.70
CA GLU A 12 -15.86 36.76 7.12
C GLU A 12 -16.50 36.60 8.50
N VAL A 13 -17.18 35.48 8.77
CA VAL A 13 -17.79 35.19 10.08
C VAL A 13 -16.73 35.19 11.19
N GLN A 14 -15.54 34.66 10.92
CA GLN A 14 -14.43 34.69 11.87
C GLN A 14 -13.90 36.10 12.12
N LYS A 15 -13.76 36.91 11.06
CA LYS A 15 -13.33 38.31 11.16
C LYS A 15 -14.34 39.18 11.93
N GLN A 16 -15.63 38.99 11.68
CA GLN A 16 -16.71 39.72 12.37
C GLN A 16 -16.67 39.49 13.90
N LYS A 17 -16.28 38.29 14.33
CA LYS A 17 -16.11 37.93 15.75
C LYS A 17 -14.73 38.26 16.34
N LYS A 18 -13.85 38.91 15.57
CA LYS A 18 -12.45 39.21 15.96
C LYS A 18 -11.65 37.98 16.39
N LEU A 19 -11.90 36.83 15.75
CA LEU A 19 -11.19 35.58 16.02
C LEU A 19 -10.01 35.41 15.05
N GLU A 20 -8.94 34.74 15.49
CA GLU A 20 -7.86 34.33 14.58
C GLU A 20 -8.41 33.42 13.46
N ILE A 21 -8.02 33.70 12.22
CA ILE A 21 -8.56 32.96 11.08
C ILE A 21 -7.96 31.55 11.08
N ILE A 22 -8.81 30.55 11.31
CA ILE A 22 -8.45 29.14 11.18
C ILE A 22 -8.99 28.64 9.86
N HIS A 23 -8.11 28.08 9.05
CA HIS A 23 -8.48 27.50 7.76
C HIS A 23 -8.83 26.03 7.92
N LEU A 24 -10.01 25.65 7.42
CA LEU A 24 -10.40 24.25 7.28
C LEU A 24 -9.56 23.60 6.19
N GLU A 25 -8.99 22.47 6.56
CA GLU A 25 -8.09 21.71 5.70
C GLU A 25 -8.88 20.77 4.78
N ARG A 26 -8.35 20.52 3.58
CA ARG A 26 -8.94 19.53 2.68
C ARG A 26 -8.76 18.16 3.28
N LEU A 27 -9.84 17.41 3.46
CA LEU A 27 -9.77 16.04 3.96
C LEU A 27 -8.85 15.19 3.07
N VAL A 28 -7.81 14.61 3.67
CA VAL A 28 -6.93 13.64 3.03
C VAL A 28 -7.36 12.25 3.48
N GLU A 29 -7.91 11.46 2.56
CA GLU A 29 -8.43 10.11 2.87
C GLU A 29 -7.34 9.15 3.37
N THR A 30 -6.09 9.38 2.97
CA THR A 30 -4.99 8.43 3.20
C THR A 30 -4.21 8.66 4.48
N ARG A 31 -4.42 9.77 5.21
CA ARG A 31 -3.57 10.16 6.35
C ARG A 31 -4.37 10.48 7.61
N TRP A 32 -4.43 9.52 8.52
CA TRP A 32 -5.22 9.63 9.76
C TRP A 32 -4.67 10.70 10.72
N ALA A 33 -3.36 10.94 10.74
CA ALA A 33 -2.76 12.04 11.51
C ALA A 33 -3.28 13.43 11.08
N TYR A 34 -3.68 13.56 9.81
CA TYR A 34 -4.28 14.78 9.29
C TYR A 34 -5.70 15.00 9.81
N TRP A 35 -6.41 13.89 10.08
CA TRP A 35 -7.75 13.95 10.64
C TRP A 35 -7.74 14.52 12.06
N TYR A 36 -6.73 14.22 12.88
CA TYR A 36 -6.58 14.86 14.21
C TYR A 36 -6.58 16.39 14.10
N LYS A 37 -5.70 16.95 13.27
CA LYS A 37 -5.61 18.41 13.06
C LYS A 37 -6.92 18.98 12.54
N SER A 38 -7.56 18.29 11.60
CA SER A 38 -8.85 18.70 11.02
C SER A 38 -9.98 18.69 12.06
N LEU A 39 -10.11 17.62 12.84
CA LEU A 39 -11.13 17.49 13.89
C LEU A 39 -10.93 18.54 14.98
N LYS A 40 -9.69 18.80 15.40
CA LYS A 40 -9.36 19.84 16.37
C LYS A 40 -9.80 21.23 15.88
N LYS A 41 -9.54 21.56 14.62
CA LYS A 41 -10.01 22.81 13.99
C LYS A 41 -11.54 22.91 13.97
N ILE A 42 -12.21 21.81 13.60
CA ILE A 42 -13.69 21.74 13.61
C ILE A 42 -14.23 21.93 15.03
N ASN A 43 -13.61 21.32 16.04
CA ASN A 43 -14.04 21.44 17.42
C ASN A 43 -13.86 22.86 17.97
N ILE A 44 -12.74 23.53 17.63
CA ILE A 44 -12.48 24.93 17.99
C ILE A 44 -13.50 25.87 17.32
N ARG A 45 -13.76 25.67 16.02
CA ARG A 45 -14.61 26.56 15.21
C ARG A 45 -16.04 26.06 15.01
N PHE A 46 -16.52 25.22 15.92
CA PHE A 46 -17.81 24.53 15.79
C PHE A 46 -18.99 25.51 15.67
N LYS A 47 -18.97 26.60 16.44
CA LYS A 47 -20.00 27.65 16.43
C LYS A 47 -20.04 28.40 15.10
N GLU A 48 -18.87 28.80 14.61
CA GLU A 48 -18.72 29.53 13.34
C GLU A 48 -19.15 28.66 12.16
N ILE A 49 -18.83 27.36 12.18
CA ILE A 49 -19.27 26.42 11.14
C ILE A 49 -20.80 26.32 11.12
N ARG A 50 -21.46 26.22 12.28
CA ARG A 50 -22.94 26.19 12.36
C ARG A 50 -23.57 27.47 11.83
N GLU A 51 -23.01 28.62 12.17
CA GLU A 51 -23.51 29.92 11.70
C GLU A 51 -23.39 30.06 10.17
N VAL A 52 -22.24 29.71 9.60
CA VAL A 52 -22.06 29.71 8.15
C VAL A 52 -23.04 28.76 7.47
N LEU A 53 -23.25 27.58 8.03
CA LEU A 53 -24.24 26.65 7.49
C LEU A 53 -25.67 27.18 7.60
N ASN A 54 -26.03 27.90 8.67
CA ASN A 54 -27.32 28.59 8.79
C ASN A 54 -27.47 29.66 7.70
N VAL A 55 -26.46 30.49 7.47
CA VAL A 55 -26.45 31.49 6.40
C VAL A 55 -26.61 30.82 5.03
N LEU A 56 -25.89 29.72 4.78
CA LEU A 56 -25.99 28.97 3.54
C LEU A 56 -27.33 28.25 3.36
N SER A 57 -28.01 27.88 4.45
CA SER A 57 -29.35 27.29 4.39
C SER A 57 -30.41 28.28 3.94
N SER A 58 -30.27 29.56 4.33
CA SER A 58 -31.21 30.64 3.97
C SER A 58 -30.88 31.29 2.63
N ASN A 59 -29.60 31.57 2.39
CA ASN A 59 -29.16 32.45 1.29
C ASN A 59 -28.34 31.73 0.20
N GLY A 60 -28.12 30.41 0.35
CA GLY A 60 -27.37 29.62 -0.63
C GLY A 60 -28.14 29.42 -1.94
N ASP A 61 -27.41 28.98 -2.98
CA ASP A 61 -28.03 28.36 -4.16
C ASP A 61 -28.69 27.03 -3.80
N GLU A 62 -29.61 26.56 -4.64
CA GLU A 62 -30.45 25.37 -4.36
C GLU A 62 -29.65 24.16 -3.86
N LYS A 63 -28.54 23.83 -4.55
CA LYS A 63 -27.65 22.74 -4.13
C LYS A 63 -26.98 22.99 -2.78
N SER A 64 -26.45 24.19 -2.54
CA SER A 64 -25.82 24.53 -1.26
C SER A 64 -26.81 24.57 -0.11
N ARG A 65 -28.06 25.03 -0.34
CA ARG A 65 -29.11 25.05 0.70
C ARG A 65 -29.44 23.64 1.16
N VAL A 66 -29.71 22.73 0.21
CA VAL A 66 -30.02 21.33 0.53
C VAL A 66 -28.89 20.66 1.31
N MET A 67 -27.63 20.83 0.86
CA MET A 67 -26.47 20.30 1.57
C MET A 67 -26.29 20.93 2.96
N ALA A 68 -26.44 22.25 3.08
CA ALA A 68 -26.29 22.96 4.34
C ALA A 68 -27.35 22.52 5.37
N ILE A 69 -28.61 22.34 4.95
CA ILE A 69 -29.67 21.80 5.81
C ILE A 69 -29.32 20.39 6.30
N GLY A 70 -28.82 19.53 5.40
CA GLY A 70 -28.37 18.19 5.76
C GLY A 70 -27.22 18.21 6.78
N TYR A 71 -26.19 19.01 6.53
CA TYR A 71 -25.04 19.14 7.42
C TYR A 71 -25.40 19.78 8.76
N LEU A 72 -26.29 20.78 8.79
CA LEU A 72 -26.78 21.37 10.04
C LEU A 72 -27.49 20.34 10.91
N LYS A 73 -28.32 19.50 10.30
CA LYS A 73 -29.02 18.42 11.01
C LYS A 73 -28.05 17.41 11.61
N GLU A 74 -27.02 17.01 10.85
CA GLU A 74 -26.01 16.07 11.33
C GLU A 74 -25.12 16.68 12.42
N ILE A 75 -24.58 17.90 12.21
CA ILE A 75 -23.70 18.58 13.17
C ILE A 75 -24.44 18.91 14.47
N SER A 76 -25.74 19.21 14.39
CA SER A 76 -26.58 19.47 15.56
C SER A 76 -27.08 18.19 16.25
N SER A 77 -26.63 17.00 15.81
CA SER A 77 -26.98 15.74 16.46
C SER A 77 -26.03 15.41 17.61
N GLN A 78 -26.57 14.84 18.69
CA GLN A 78 -25.77 14.27 19.79
C GLN A 78 -24.73 13.25 19.28
N ARG A 79 -25.13 12.43 18.31
CA ARG A 79 -24.28 11.41 17.69
C ARG A 79 -23.02 12.03 17.10
N PHE A 80 -23.13 13.13 16.35
CA PHE A 80 -21.99 13.78 15.73
C PHE A 80 -21.03 14.33 16.78
N ILE A 81 -21.52 15.02 17.81
CA ILE A 81 -20.67 15.57 18.88
C ILE A 81 -19.94 14.46 19.63
N SER A 82 -20.64 13.35 19.95
CA SER A 82 -20.01 12.19 20.59
C SER A 82 -18.90 11.61 19.72
N ILE A 83 -19.16 11.39 18.42
CA ILE A 83 -18.15 10.88 17.48
C ILE A 83 -16.97 11.85 17.36
N LEU A 84 -17.22 13.15 17.23
CA LEU A 84 -16.20 14.19 17.10
C LEU A 84 -15.24 14.15 18.30
N ILE A 85 -15.77 14.22 19.52
CA ILE A 85 -14.96 14.25 20.75
C ILE A 85 -14.26 12.91 20.99
N SER A 86 -14.96 11.78 20.75
CA SER A 86 -14.38 10.45 20.87
C SER A 86 -13.21 10.26 19.88
N MET A 87 -13.42 10.55 18.59
CA MET A 87 -12.39 10.38 17.57
C MET A 87 -11.25 11.37 17.73
N GLU A 88 -11.50 12.62 18.15
CA GLU A 88 -10.44 13.58 18.48
C GLU A 88 -9.54 13.02 19.59
N SER A 89 -10.12 12.45 20.66
CA SER A 89 -9.36 11.88 21.76
C SER A 89 -8.53 10.65 21.37
N ILE A 90 -9.08 9.76 20.53
CA ILE A 90 -8.37 8.57 20.06
C ILE A 90 -7.24 8.97 19.12
N LEU A 91 -7.53 9.85 18.16
CA LEU A 91 -6.54 10.30 17.18
C LEU A 91 -5.45 11.16 17.82
N GLU A 92 -5.71 11.86 18.91
CA GLU A 92 -4.70 12.57 19.69
C GLU A 92 -3.59 11.64 20.20
N ILE A 93 -3.97 10.46 20.72
CA ILE A 93 -3.01 9.46 21.21
C ILE A 93 -2.19 8.87 20.05
N VAL A 94 -2.85 8.57 18.93
CA VAL A 94 -2.19 7.99 17.75
C VAL A 94 -1.35 9.03 17.00
N HIS A 95 -1.64 10.33 17.15
CA HIS A 95 -0.99 11.41 16.40
C HIS A 95 0.52 11.42 16.55
N CYS A 96 1.02 11.27 17.79
CA CYS A 96 2.46 11.28 18.08
C CYS A 96 3.18 10.14 17.37
N ALA A 97 2.68 8.90 17.51
CA ALA A 97 3.26 7.74 16.84
C ALA A 97 3.19 7.86 15.31
N SER A 98 2.09 8.40 14.78
CA SER A 98 1.93 8.57 13.33
C SER A 98 2.89 9.60 12.75
N ASN A 99 3.18 10.70 13.46
CA ASN A 99 4.17 11.69 13.01
C ASN A 99 5.59 11.09 13.00
N GLU A 100 5.96 10.36 14.06
CA GLU A 100 7.28 9.74 14.15
C GLU A 100 7.48 8.71 13.03
N LEU A 101 6.51 7.83 12.80
CA LEU A 101 6.55 6.85 11.71
C LEU A 101 6.54 7.46 10.29
N GLN A 102 6.31 8.76 10.16
CA GLN A 102 6.40 9.47 8.87
C GLN A 102 7.69 10.28 8.74
N ASN A 103 8.52 10.34 9.79
CA ASN A 103 9.77 11.06 9.77
C ASN A 103 10.77 10.37 8.82
N SER A 104 11.47 11.17 8.00
CA SER A 104 12.51 10.66 7.09
C SER A 104 13.75 10.18 7.84
N LYS A 105 14.00 10.68 9.06
CA LYS A 105 15.14 10.31 9.91
C LYS A 105 14.69 9.38 11.05
N LEU A 106 13.84 8.40 10.72
CA LEU A 106 13.24 7.51 11.71
C LEU A 106 14.30 6.64 12.40
N LEU A 107 14.35 6.71 13.73
CA LEU A 107 15.06 5.73 14.55
C LEU A 107 14.10 4.62 14.96
N LEU A 108 14.24 3.44 14.34
CA LEU A 108 13.36 2.29 14.54
C LEU A 108 13.12 1.91 16.01
N PRO A 109 14.15 1.87 16.90
CA PRO A 109 13.94 1.46 18.29
C PRO A 109 13.09 2.46 19.08
N SER A 110 13.38 3.75 18.92
CA SER A 110 12.59 4.83 19.51
C SER A 110 11.15 4.81 19.01
N ALA A 111 10.95 4.54 17.72
CA ALA A 111 9.62 4.42 17.13
C ALA A 111 8.83 3.22 17.70
N ILE A 112 9.46 2.07 17.89
CA ILE A 112 8.84 0.88 18.49
C ILE A 112 8.46 1.15 19.94
N HIS A 113 9.34 1.82 20.71
CA HIS A 113 9.02 2.23 22.06
C HIS A 113 7.79 3.14 22.10
N LEU A 114 7.73 4.14 21.21
CA LEU A 114 6.58 5.03 21.07
C LEU A 114 5.29 4.29 20.67
N ILE A 115 5.37 3.30 19.78
CA ILE A 115 4.24 2.45 19.41
C ILE A 115 3.74 1.66 20.62
N ASN A 116 4.64 1.08 21.41
CA ASN A 116 4.27 0.31 22.60
C ASN A 116 3.59 1.20 23.66
N ILE A 117 4.10 2.41 23.88
CA ILE A 117 3.45 3.42 24.73
C ILE A 117 2.06 3.76 24.18
N THR A 118 1.94 3.96 22.87
CA THR A 118 0.66 4.28 22.21
C THR A 118 -0.37 3.16 22.39
N LYS A 119 0.05 1.89 22.25
CA LYS A 119 -0.79 0.72 22.52
C LYS A 119 -1.28 0.70 23.97
N GLN A 120 -0.40 0.92 24.93
CA GLN A 120 -0.78 1.00 26.35
C GLN A 120 -1.77 2.14 26.62
N ASN A 121 -1.53 3.32 26.04
CA ASN A 121 -2.42 4.46 26.16
C ASN A 121 -3.82 4.18 25.58
N LEU A 122 -3.91 3.52 24.42
CA LEU A 122 -5.18 3.10 23.83
C LEU A 122 -5.93 2.07 24.70
N LEU A 123 -5.22 1.12 25.29
CA LEU A 123 -5.80 0.17 26.24
C LEU A 123 -6.34 0.88 27.49
N ASN A 124 -5.61 1.86 28.01
CA ASN A 124 -6.05 2.66 29.15
C ASN A 124 -7.29 3.52 28.84
N MET A 125 -7.47 3.95 27.59
CA MET A 125 -8.70 4.63 27.13
C MET A 125 -9.93 3.74 27.20
N ARG A 126 -9.77 2.41 27.15
CA ARG A 126 -10.84 1.43 27.33
C ARG A 126 -11.22 1.25 28.81
N SER A 127 -11.40 2.36 29.53
CA SER A 127 -11.82 2.37 30.93
C SER A 127 -13.08 3.20 31.11
N ASN A 128 -13.95 2.77 32.03
CA ASN A 128 -15.19 3.49 32.32
C ASN A 128 -14.93 4.90 32.84
N GLY A 129 -13.88 5.10 33.65
CA GLY A 129 -13.52 6.42 34.18
C GLY A 129 -13.03 7.39 33.10
N VAL A 130 -12.33 6.93 32.06
CA VAL A 130 -11.97 7.79 30.92
C VAL A 130 -13.21 8.17 30.12
N TRP A 131 -14.12 7.22 29.91
CA TRP A 131 -15.40 7.50 29.26
C TRP A 131 -16.21 8.57 30.02
N GLU A 132 -16.32 8.49 31.34
CA GLU A 132 -17.06 9.48 32.13
C GLU A 132 -16.51 10.91 31.97
N LYS A 133 -15.19 11.05 31.83
CA LYS A 133 -14.56 12.34 31.53
C LYS A 133 -14.94 12.83 30.13
N LEU A 134 -14.98 11.95 29.13
CA LEU A 134 -15.40 12.28 27.77
C LEU A 134 -16.89 12.63 27.71
N GLU A 135 -17.74 11.90 28.43
CA GLU A 135 -19.17 12.15 28.52
C GLU A 135 -19.46 13.54 29.10
N LYS A 136 -18.72 13.95 30.14
CA LYS A 136 -18.80 15.32 30.66
C LYS A 136 -18.43 16.37 29.61
N LYS A 137 -17.37 16.13 28.80
CA LYS A 137 -16.99 17.03 27.69
C LYS A 137 -18.07 17.09 26.61
N ILE A 138 -18.66 15.95 26.25
CA ILE A 138 -19.76 15.85 25.27
C ILE A 138 -20.97 16.65 25.73
N VAL A 139 -21.40 16.45 26.98
CA VAL A 139 -22.55 17.16 27.56
C VAL A 139 -22.27 18.66 27.65
N ALA A 140 -21.06 19.07 28.07
CA ALA A 140 -20.69 20.48 28.13
C ALA A 140 -20.73 21.14 26.74
N LYS A 141 -20.14 20.48 25.73
CA LYS A 141 -20.13 21.00 24.34
C LYS A 141 -21.52 21.08 23.74
N ALA A 142 -22.38 20.09 24.02
CA ALA A 142 -23.76 20.10 23.55
C ALA A 142 -24.57 21.23 24.20
N LYS A 143 -24.42 21.45 25.52
CA LYS A 143 -25.05 22.58 26.23
C LYS A 143 -24.57 23.93 25.69
N GLU A 144 -23.29 24.08 25.40
CA GLU A 144 -22.72 25.31 24.84
C GLU A 144 -23.26 25.67 23.45
N ASN A 145 -23.91 24.71 22.78
CA ASN A 145 -24.40 24.82 21.41
C ASN A 145 -25.91 24.58 21.30
N ASP A 146 -26.64 24.57 22.42
CA ASP A 146 -28.09 24.37 22.49
C ASP A 146 -28.57 23.07 21.81
N ILE A 147 -27.82 21.98 22.01
CA ILE A 147 -28.15 20.65 21.46
C ILE A 147 -28.70 19.78 22.60
N GLU A 148 -29.90 19.24 22.40
CA GLU A 148 -30.52 18.30 23.33
C GLU A 148 -29.72 16.98 23.35
N VAL A 149 -29.28 16.59 24.54
CA VAL A 149 -28.61 15.31 24.79
C VAL A 149 -29.58 14.41 25.54
N ASP A 150 -29.95 13.31 24.92
CA ASP A 150 -30.77 12.29 25.56
C ASP A 150 -29.86 11.39 26.42
N ILE A 151 -29.82 11.70 27.71
CA ILE A 151 -29.04 10.97 28.73
C ILE A 151 -29.84 9.75 29.25
N LYS A 152 -31.10 9.60 28.85
CA LYS A 152 -31.96 8.55 29.40
C LYS A 152 -31.48 7.18 28.93
N LYS A 153 -31.20 6.28 29.89
CA LYS A 153 -31.00 4.85 29.63
C LYS A 153 -32.31 4.29 29.09
N ILE A 154 -32.42 4.16 27.76
CA ILE A 154 -33.55 3.46 27.14
C ILE A 154 -33.45 2.01 27.60
N GLN A 155 -34.38 1.56 28.44
CA GLN A 155 -34.54 0.15 28.74
C GLN A 155 -34.88 -0.55 27.43
N LYS A 156 -33.92 -1.32 26.87
CA LYS A 156 -34.18 -2.12 25.69
C LYS A 156 -35.26 -3.13 26.06
N ARG A 157 -36.45 -3.02 25.45
CA ARG A 157 -37.53 -4.00 25.60
C ARG A 157 -36.95 -5.37 25.22
N LYS A 158 -37.00 -6.34 26.13
CA LYS A 158 -36.55 -7.71 25.84
C LYS A 158 -37.31 -8.20 24.61
N HIS A 159 -36.56 -8.60 23.58
CA HIS A 159 -37.14 -9.07 22.33
C HIS A 159 -37.76 -10.44 22.58
N VAL A 160 -39.07 -10.56 22.41
CA VAL A 160 -39.75 -11.86 22.41
C VAL A 160 -39.75 -12.33 20.96
N LEU A 161 -39.06 -13.44 20.68
CA LEU A 161 -39.16 -14.09 19.36
C LEU A 161 -40.62 -14.47 19.12
N ASN A 162 -41.12 -14.22 17.90
CA ASN A 162 -42.48 -14.64 17.55
C ASN A 162 -42.57 -16.16 17.73
N LYS A 163 -43.47 -16.62 18.60
CA LYS A 163 -43.63 -18.04 18.95
C LYS A 163 -43.88 -18.91 17.70
N ASN A 164 -44.49 -18.33 16.67
CA ASN A 164 -44.82 -19.03 15.42
C ASN A 164 -43.61 -19.30 14.51
N LEU A 165 -42.45 -18.69 14.78
CA LEU A 165 -41.23 -18.82 13.97
C LEU A 165 -40.12 -19.65 14.64
N GLN A 166 -40.42 -20.33 15.76
CA GLN A 166 -39.43 -21.10 16.52
C GLN A 166 -38.86 -22.31 15.76
N ASN A 167 -39.62 -22.85 14.79
CA ASN A 167 -39.26 -24.06 14.06
C ASN A 167 -38.63 -23.80 12.68
N TYR A 168 -38.37 -22.53 12.33
CA TYR A 168 -37.79 -22.16 11.05
C TYR A 168 -36.33 -21.71 11.21
N PHE A 169 -35.47 -22.14 10.29
CA PHE A 169 -34.08 -21.69 10.25
C PHE A 169 -34.02 -20.32 9.57
N ILE A 170 -33.84 -19.27 10.37
CA ILE A 170 -33.77 -17.89 9.89
C ILE A 170 -32.30 -17.55 9.59
N SER A 171 -31.94 -17.44 8.31
CA SER A 171 -30.57 -17.14 7.85
C SER A 171 -30.20 -15.65 7.88
N SER A 172 -31.17 -14.75 8.00
CA SER A 172 -30.93 -13.30 8.14
C SER A 172 -31.84 -12.70 9.21
N THR A 173 -31.35 -11.72 9.96
CA THR A 173 -32.18 -10.99 10.92
C THR A 173 -33.19 -10.12 10.17
N VAL A 174 -34.36 -10.67 9.84
CA VAL A 174 -35.45 -9.97 9.17
C VAL A 174 -35.82 -8.72 9.98
N GLY A 175 -35.70 -7.55 9.37
CA GLY A 175 -36.19 -6.30 9.96
C GLY A 175 -35.39 -5.76 11.16
N LYS A 176 -34.08 -6.03 11.24
CA LYS A 176 -33.19 -5.35 12.18
C LYS A 176 -33.13 -3.86 11.80
N ASN A 177 -34.08 -3.07 12.31
CA ASN A 177 -33.82 -1.65 12.52
C ASN A 177 -32.64 -1.64 13.49
N ILE A 178 -31.42 -1.49 12.97
CA ILE A 178 -30.24 -1.12 13.76
C ILE A 178 -30.72 0.11 14.50
N SER A 179 -31.07 -0.04 15.77
CA SER A 179 -31.58 1.04 16.60
C SER A 179 -30.60 2.18 16.39
N LYS A 180 -31.06 3.28 15.76
CA LYS A 180 -30.23 4.47 15.57
C LYS A 180 -29.52 4.68 16.90
N PHE A 181 -28.19 4.59 16.91
CA PHE A 181 -27.42 4.61 18.16
C PHE A 181 -27.63 5.99 18.80
N THR A 182 -28.69 6.13 19.60
CA THR A 182 -29.14 7.40 20.17
C THR A 182 -28.72 7.54 21.61
N SER A 183 -28.58 6.43 22.35
CA SER A 183 -28.13 6.48 23.73
C SER A 183 -26.61 6.67 23.82
N LEU A 184 -26.15 7.44 24.81
CA LEU A 184 -24.72 7.59 25.14
C LEU A 184 -24.04 6.24 25.40
N GLN A 185 -24.77 5.30 26.01
CA GLN A 185 -24.25 3.95 26.27
C GLN A 185 -24.06 3.14 24.98
N ASP A 186 -24.97 3.28 24.00
CA ASP A 186 -24.81 2.64 22.70
C ASP A 186 -23.66 3.28 21.90
N LEU A 187 -23.45 4.58 22.01
CA LEU A 187 -22.30 5.28 21.40
C LEU A 187 -20.98 4.86 22.06
N LYS A 188 -20.97 4.69 23.38
CA LYS A 188 -19.84 4.14 24.14
C LYS A 188 -19.44 2.76 23.65
N THR A 189 -20.38 1.82 23.64
CA THR A 189 -20.08 0.41 23.36
C THR A 189 -19.84 0.16 21.87
N ASN A 190 -20.71 0.69 20.99
CA ASN A 190 -20.68 0.34 19.57
C ASN A 190 -19.85 1.28 18.70
N ILE A 191 -19.38 2.41 19.23
CA ILE A 191 -18.52 3.33 18.46
C ILE A 191 -17.19 3.51 19.16
N TYR A 192 -17.19 4.03 20.38
CA TYR A 192 -15.94 4.38 21.05
C TYR A 192 -15.08 3.15 21.37
N PHE A 193 -15.66 2.16 22.04
CA PHE A 193 -14.96 0.91 22.36
C PHE A 193 -14.64 0.07 21.13
N GLU A 194 -15.55 -0.01 20.15
CA GLU A 194 -15.26 -0.70 18.89
C GLU A 194 -14.10 -0.04 18.12
N ALA A 195 -14.05 1.30 18.10
CA ALA A 195 -12.95 2.03 17.47
C ALA A 195 -11.62 1.73 18.18
N ILE A 196 -11.57 1.81 19.52
CA ILE A 196 -10.36 1.50 20.29
C ILE A 196 -9.90 0.06 20.04
N ASP A 197 -10.84 -0.90 20.05
CA ASP A 197 -10.53 -2.30 19.81
C ASP A 197 -9.95 -2.49 18.41
N ARG A 198 -10.54 -1.85 17.40
CA ARG A 198 -10.03 -1.90 16.02
C ARG A 198 -8.63 -1.30 15.92
N PHE A 199 -8.37 -0.12 16.50
CA PHE A 199 -7.02 0.46 16.54
C PHE A 199 -6.01 -0.47 17.24
N THR A 200 -6.42 -1.08 18.35
CA THR A 200 -5.55 -1.96 19.14
C THR A 200 -5.22 -3.24 18.37
N VAL A 201 -6.20 -3.85 17.71
CA VAL A 201 -6.02 -5.03 16.87
C VAL A 201 -5.08 -4.71 15.71
N GLU A 202 -5.34 -3.65 14.94
CA GLU A 202 -4.51 -3.29 13.78
C GLU A 202 -3.07 -2.97 14.18
N LEU A 203 -2.86 -2.26 15.30
CA LEU A 203 -1.52 -1.99 15.82
C LEU A 203 -0.80 -3.26 16.30
N ASN A 204 -1.51 -4.22 16.86
CA ASN A 204 -0.93 -5.49 17.30
C ASN A 204 -0.64 -6.43 16.12
N THR A 205 -1.48 -6.44 15.11
CA THR A 205 -1.27 -7.22 13.89
C THR A 205 -0.08 -6.67 13.10
N ARG A 206 0.02 -5.35 12.93
CA ARG A 206 1.12 -4.71 12.20
C ARG A 206 2.45 -4.74 12.97
N PHE A 207 2.42 -4.43 14.25
CA PHE A 207 3.60 -4.40 15.12
C PHE A 207 3.53 -5.55 16.11
N SER A 208 3.57 -6.78 15.60
CA SER A 208 3.66 -7.97 16.44
C SER A 208 4.99 -7.99 17.20
N ASN A 209 5.05 -8.76 18.28
CA ASN A 209 6.28 -8.87 19.08
C ASN A 209 7.47 -9.34 18.24
N ASP A 210 7.24 -10.26 17.31
CA ASP A 210 8.28 -10.78 16.42
C ASP A 210 8.82 -9.70 15.48
N VAL A 211 7.93 -8.91 14.86
CA VAL A 211 8.32 -7.80 13.98
C VAL A 211 9.06 -6.73 14.78
N CYS A 212 8.58 -6.39 15.97
CA CYS A 212 9.27 -5.46 16.86
C CYS A 212 10.67 -5.97 17.21
N ASN A 213 10.82 -7.25 17.57
CA ASN A 213 12.11 -7.84 17.91
C ASN A 213 13.11 -7.79 16.75
N ILE A 214 12.64 -8.01 15.51
CA ILE A 214 13.46 -7.90 14.29
C ILE A 214 13.91 -6.46 14.07
N LEU A 215 12.99 -5.50 14.17
CA LEU A 215 13.29 -4.08 13.94
C LEU A 215 14.17 -3.48 15.04
N MET A 216 14.08 -3.97 16.28
CA MET A 216 14.94 -3.55 17.39
C MET A 216 16.42 -3.89 17.19
N VAL A 217 16.81 -4.71 16.20
CA VAL A 217 18.23 -5.00 15.92
C VAL A 217 19.04 -3.77 15.57
N THR A 218 18.42 -2.71 15.08
CA THR A 218 19.12 -1.43 14.87
C THR A 218 19.74 -0.87 16.15
N ASP A 219 19.26 -1.24 17.36
CA ASP A 219 19.90 -0.86 18.62
C ASP A 219 21.31 -1.44 18.78
N VAL A 220 21.63 -2.56 18.12
CA VAL A 220 22.99 -3.13 18.13
C VAL A 220 24.00 -2.21 17.45
N PHE A 221 23.53 -1.34 16.55
CA PHE A 221 24.36 -0.36 15.85
C PHE A 221 24.23 1.05 16.43
N ASN A 222 23.47 1.23 17.52
CA ASN A 222 23.34 2.51 18.20
C ASN A 222 24.41 2.67 19.28
N SER A 223 25.27 3.68 19.16
CA SER A 223 26.36 3.94 20.11
C SER A 223 25.89 4.28 21.52
N SER A 224 24.66 4.81 21.66
CA SER A 224 24.07 5.14 22.97
C SER A 224 23.44 3.92 23.67
N SER A 225 23.34 2.77 22.97
CA SER A 225 22.71 1.57 23.51
C SER A 225 23.71 0.68 24.24
N SER A 226 23.27 0.03 25.33
CA SER A 226 24.06 -1.02 25.99
C SER A 226 24.28 -2.26 25.09
N ALA A 227 23.46 -2.40 24.04
CA ALA A 227 23.56 -3.48 23.06
C ALA A 227 24.58 -3.19 21.94
N PHE A 228 25.30 -2.07 21.97
CA PHE A 228 26.23 -1.66 20.91
C PHE A 228 27.29 -2.74 20.62
N PHE A 229 27.20 -3.31 19.41
CA PHE A 229 27.98 -4.47 18.93
C PHE A 229 28.02 -5.64 19.93
N ASN A 230 26.89 -5.92 20.58
CA ASN A 230 26.77 -7.07 21.49
C ASN A 230 26.27 -8.31 20.73
N PRO A 231 27.09 -9.37 20.57
CA PRO A 231 26.69 -10.60 19.88
C PRO A 231 25.61 -11.39 20.64
N ASP A 232 25.47 -11.17 21.96
CA ASP A 232 24.49 -11.85 22.79
C ASP A 232 23.11 -11.18 22.85
N SER A 233 22.93 -10.07 22.12
CA SER A 233 21.65 -9.38 22.01
C SER A 233 20.51 -10.33 21.62
N ILE A 234 19.42 -10.30 22.38
CA ILE A 234 18.21 -11.10 22.14
C ILE A 234 17.64 -10.75 20.76
N HIS A 235 17.59 -9.45 20.42
CA HIS A 235 17.10 -8.97 19.12
C HIS A 235 17.94 -9.52 17.97
N LEU A 236 19.28 -9.53 18.12
CA LEU A 236 20.19 -10.07 17.11
C LEU A 236 19.95 -11.56 16.87
N LYS A 237 19.75 -12.34 17.95
CA LYS A 237 19.45 -13.77 17.85
C LYS A 237 18.16 -14.01 17.07
N HIS A 238 17.08 -13.28 17.37
CA HIS A 238 15.81 -13.36 16.63
C HIS A 238 15.95 -12.94 15.16
N PHE A 239 16.74 -11.90 14.87
CA PHE A 239 16.97 -11.44 13.49
C PHE A 239 17.74 -12.47 12.65
N ILE A 240 18.84 -13.02 13.19
CA ILE A 240 19.59 -14.09 12.52
C ILE A 240 18.68 -15.32 12.33
N GLU A 241 17.80 -15.58 13.29
CA GLU A 241 16.84 -16.68 13.19
C GLU A 241 15.79 -16.47 12.10
N HIS A 242 15.29 -15.24 11.96
CA HIS A 242 14.33 -14.88 10.92
C HIS A 242 14.97 -14.91 9.53
N TYR A 243 16.21 -14.43 9.42
CA TYR A 243 16.99 -14.34 8.18
C TYR A 243 17.97 -15.51 8.00
N LYS A 244 17.61 -16.72 8.45
CA LYS A 244 18.42 -17.96 8.33
C LYS A 244 18.96 -18.22 6.92
N TYR A 245 18.23 -17.80 5.89
CA TYR A 245 18.62 -17.97 4.48
C TYR A 245 19.98 -17.35 4.15
N PHE A 246 20.35 -16.25 4.81
CA PHE A 246 21.61 -15.55 4.58
C PHE A 246 22.83 -16.24 5.22
N LYS A 247 22.61 -17.32 5.99
CA LYS A 247 23.66 -18.16 6.59
C LYS A 247 24.76 -17.34 7.29
N ILE A 248 24.35 -16.48 8.22
CA ILE A 248 25.28 -15.65 9.00
C ILE A 248 26.09 -16.53 9.95
N ASP A 249 27.41 -16.45 9.89
CA ASP A 249 28.30 -17.17 10.81
C ASP A 249 28.39 -16.43 12.14
N LYS A 250 27.81 -17.01 13.20
CA LYS A 250 27.78 -16.44 14.55
C LYS A 250 29.16 -16.35 15.20
N CYS A 251 30.05 -17.30 14.90
CA CYS A 251 31.39 -17.33 15.47
C CYS A 251 32.22 -16.17 14.89
N LEU A 252 32.20 -16.01 13.57
CA LEU A 252 32.90 -14.93 12.89
C LEU A 252 32.32 -13.56 13.28
N LEU A 253 30.99 -13.45 13.33
CA LEU A 253 30.29 -12.23 13.74
C LEU A 253 30.72 -11.75 15.14
N SER A 254 30.91 -12.67 16.08
CA SER A 254 31.32 -12.34 17.45
C SER A 254 32.73 -11.72 17.48
N SER A 255 33.66 -12.24 16.68
CA SER A 255 35.00 -11.65 16.53
C SER A 255 34.98 -10.31 15.79
N GLU A 256 34.16 -10.18 14.74
CA GLU A 256 34.02 -8.93 13.98
C GLU A 256 33.47 -7.80 14.84
N PHE A 257 32.44 -8.07 15.65
CA PHE A 257 31.77 -7.08 16.49
C PHE A 257 32.71 -6.39 17.48
N LEU A 258 33.62 -7.15 18.10
CA LEU A 258 34.58 -6.60 19.05
C LEU A 258 35.54 -5.60 18.37
N THR A 259 36.06 -5.96 17.19
CA THR A 259 36.94 -5.09 16.41
C THR A 259 36.19 -3.90 15.83
N ALA A 260 34.98 -4.12 15.28
CA ALA A 260 34.13 -3.08 14.71
C ALA A 260 33.76 -2.03 15.74
N LYS A 261 33.39 -2.46 16.97
CA LYS A 261 33.11 -1.58 18.10
C LYS A 261 34.29 -0.66 18.42
N THR A 262 35.48 -1.25 18.54
CA THR A 262 36.70 -0.51 18.85
C THR A 262 37.04 0.51 17.76
N LEU A 263 36.84 0.13 16.51
CA LEU A 263 37.10 0.98 15.35
C LEU A 263 36.10 2.16 15.30
N CYS A 264 34.81 1.91 15.53
CA CYS A 264 33.79 2.97 15.56
C CYS A 264 34.00 3.98 16.70
N LEU A 265 34.41 3.50 17.88
CA LEU A 265 34.66 4.38 19.04
C LEU A 265 35.90 5.27 18.85
N LYS A 266 36.90 4.81 18.08
CA LYS A 266 38.13 5.59 17.83
C LYS A 266 37.93 6.75 16.85
N GLU A 267 37.01 6.63 15.91
CA GLU A 267 36.81 7.68 14.89
C GLU A 267 36.01 8.90 15.38
N ASN A 268 35.58 8.96 16.65
CA ASN A 268 34.92 10.14 17.26
C ASN A 268 33.80 10.78 16.39
N TYR A 269 32.95 9.98 15.76
CA TYR A 269 31.76 10.54 15.12
C TYR A 269 30.77 10.98 16.20
N GLU A 270 30.45 12.28 16.25
CA GLU A 270 29.44 12.85 17.15
C GLU A 270 28.04 12.23 16.95
N ASN A 271 27.78 11.64 15.78
CA ASN A 271 26.56 10.88 15.46
C ASN A 271 26.90 9.63 14.61
N LEU A 272 27.00 8.47 15.26
CA LEU A 272 27.15 7.16 14.60
C LEU A 272 25.80 6.68 14.06
N ASP A 273 25.42 7.17 12.89
CA ASP A 273 24.28 6.63 12.15
C ASP A 273 24.65 5.31 11.46
N LEU A 274 23.66 4.44 11.23
CA LEU A 274 23.85 3.15 10.55
C LEU A 274 24.56 3.29 9.20
N PHE A 275 24.31 4.38 8.47
CA PHE A 275 24.97 4.70 7.21
C PHE A 275 26.46 5.04 7.37
N ASN A 276 26.83 5.76 8.44
CA ASN A 276 28.23 6.10 8.70
C ASN A 276 29.01 4.85 9.12
N ILE A 277 28.40 4.00 9.94
CA ILE A 277 28.95 2.69 10.33
C ILE A 277 29.15 1.81 9.10
N SER A 278 28.16 1.73 8.20
CA SER A 278 28.27 0.93 6.98
C SER A 278 29.41 1.42 6.10
N HIS A 279 29.52 2.74 5.88
CA HIS A 279 30.59 3.34 5.07
C HIS A 279 31.97 3.07 5.67
N LEU A 280 32.11 3.17 6.99
CA LEU A 280 33.36 2.93 7.69
C LEU A 280 33.82 1.47 7.55
N LEU A 281 32.93 0.52 7.84
CA LEU A 281 33.24 -0.90 7.75
C LEU A 281 33.50 -1.34 6.30
N ASN A 282 32.86 -0.69 5.32
CA ASN A 282 33.04 -0.99 3.91
C ASN A 282 34.44 -0.62 3.38
N LYS A 283 35.13 0.37 3.99
CA LYS A 283 36.55 0.65 3.68
C LYS A 283 37.44 -0.57 3.94
N VAL A 284 37.04 -1.43 4.88
CA VAL A 284 37.75 -2.65 5.28
C VAL A 284 36.84 -3.87 5.12
N HIS A 285 36.16 -3.98 3.99
CA HIS A 285 35.11 -4.99 3.73
C HIS A 285 35.52 -6.44 4.09
N ASN A 286 36.76 -6.84 3.80
CA ASN A 286 37.26 -8.19 4.08
C ASN A 286 37.35 -8.52 5.58
N ALA A 287 37.43 -7.52 6.45
CA ALA A 287 37.52 -7.71 7.89
C ALA A 287 36.14 -7.83 8.56
N PHE A 288 35.06 -7.39 7.90
CA PHE A 288 33.71 -7.33 8.48
C PHE A 288 32.60 -7.92 7.57
N PRO A 289 32.82 -9.08 6.92
CA PRO A 289 31.85 -9.63 5.98
C PRO A 289 30.48 -9.95 6.61
N GLU A 290 30.42 -10.53 7.82
CA GLU A 290 29.14 -10.89 8.45
C GLU A 290 28.39 -9.66 8.97
N THR A 291 29.12 -8.71 9.54
CA THR A 291 28.57 -7.43 10.03
C THR A 291 27.97 -6.63 8.87
N LEU A 292 28.69 -6.55 7.74
CA LEU A 292 28.19 -5.87 6.54
C LEU A 292 26.97 -6.56 5.95
N LYS A 293 26.87 -7.90 5.97
CA LYS A 293 25.64 -8.60 5.56
C LYS A 293 24.43 -8.18 6.39
N ILE A 294 24.57 -8.11 7.73
CA ILE A 294 23.48 -7.69 8.61
C ILE A 294 23.05 -6.25 8.33
N ILE A 295 24.02 -5.34 8.20
CA ILE A 295 23.75 -3.94 7.87
C ILE A 295 23.07 -3.83 6.50
N SER A 296 23.50 -4.61 5.51
CA SER A 296 22.90 -4.64 4.18
C SER A 296 21.42 -5.04 4.25
N ILE A 297 21.10 -6.11 4.99
CA ILE A 297 19.71 -6.55 5.18
C ILE A 297 18.91 -5.42 5.85
N LEU A 298 19.40 -4.84 6.95
CA LEU A 298 18.71 -3.75 7.65
C LEU A 298 18.43 -2.54 6.75
N MET A 299 19.40 -2.12 5.95
CA MET A 299 19.25 -0.98 5.03
C MET A 299 18.24 -1.24 3.90
N THR A 300 17.96 -2.51 3.57
CA THR A 300 16.94 -2.88 2.59
C THR A 300 15.54 -3.00 3.17
N LEU A 301 15.38 -3.04 4.50
CA LEU A 301 14.08 -3.19 5.12
C LEU A 301 13.27 -1.88 5.04
N PRO A 302 12.07 -1.91 4.44
CA PRO A 302 11.20 -0.75 4.47
C PRO A 302 10.67 -0.56 5.88
N ALA A 303 11.24 0.41 6.62
CA ALA A 303 10.79 0.76 7.97
C ALA A 303 9.34 1.27 7.97
N THR A 304 8.89 1.91 6.90
CA THR A 304 7.56 2.55 6.80
C THR A 304 6.97 2.40 5.40
N THR A 305 5.63 2.45 5.32
CA THR A 305 4.90 2.41 4.04
C THR A 305 4.88 3.76 3.32
N ALA A 306 5.38 4.83 3.96
CA ALA A 306 5.27 6.20 3.45
C ALA A 306 6.01 6.41 2.11
N THR A 307 7.15 5.75 1.92
CA THR A 307 7.88 5.75 0.64
C THR A 307 7.06 5.06 -0.45
N ASN A 308 6.51 3.88 -0.15
CA ASN A 308 5.65 3.14 -1.09
C ASN A 308 4.36 3.91 -1.44
N GLU A 309 3.77 4.64 -0.50
CA GLU A 309 2.61 5.51 -0.75
C GLU A 309 2.95 6.64 -1.75
N ARG A 310 4.18 7.16 -1.71
CA ARG A 310 4.67 8.13 -2.70
C ARG A 310 4.72 7.51 -4.10
N PHE A 311 5.20 6.27 -4.22
CA PHE A 311 5.18 5.52 -5.48
C PHE A 311 3.76 5.34 -6.02
N PHE A 312 2.79 4.95 -5.18
CA PHE A 312 1.39 4.80 -5.62
C PHE A 312 0.74 6.13 -6.01
N SER A 313 1.08 7.23 -5.33
CA SER A 313 0.65 8.57 -5.72
C SER A 313 1.20 8.98 -7.10
N SER A 314 2.48 8.69 -7.35
CA SER A 314 3.11 8.89 -8.66
C SER A 314 2.49 7.99 -9.73
N LEU A 315 2.19 6.74 -9.41
CA LEU A 315 1.52 5.80 -10.31
C LEU A 315 0.18 6.33 -10.79
N LYS A 316 -0.64 6.90 -9.91
CA LYS A 316 -1.91 7.52 -10.30
C LYS A 316 -1.73 8.70 -11.27
N ARG A 317 -0.61 9.43 -11.19
CA ARG A 317 -0.29 10.52 -12.14
C ARG A 317 0.22 10.01 -13.48
N VAL A 318 1.07 8.97 -13.45
CA VAL A 318 1.67 8.38 -14.66
C VAL A 318 0.63 7.58 -15.46
N LYS A 319 -0.19 6.78 -14.76
CA LYS A 319 -1.26 5.95 -15.33
C LYS A 319 -2.58 6.72 -15.31
N ASN A 320 -2.72 7.62 -16.28
CA ASN A 320 -3.98 8.34 -16.51
C ASN A 320 -4.86 7.60 -17.54
N TYR A 321 -6.12 8.03 -17.69
CA TYR A 321 -7.10 7.39 -18.57
C TYR A 321 -6.60 7.23 -20.03
N LEU A 322 -5.83 8.19 -20.53
CA LEU A 322 -5.29 8.18 -21.89
C LEU A 322 -4.08 7.23 -22.06
N ARG A 323 -3.51 6.73 -20.97
CA ARG A 323 -2.30 5.90 -20.96
C ARG A 323 -2.52 4.52 -20.36
N LEU A 324 -3.76 4.02 -20.38
CA LEU A 324 -4.11 2.72 -19.80
C LEU A 324 -3.48 1.53 -20.54
N THR A 325 -3.13 1.69 -21.82
CA THR A 325 -2.58 0.64 -22.70
C THR A 325 -1.05 0.58 -22.73
N MET A 326 -0.34 1.31 -21.86
CA MET A 326 1.11 1.23 -21.81
C MET A 326 1.58 -0.14 -21.29
N GLY A 327 2.67 -0.67 -21.86
CA GLY A 327 3.31 -1.88 -21.36
C GLY A 327 4.02 -1.66 -20.02
N ASP A 328 4.25 -2.74 -19.28
CA ASP A 328 4.79 -2.71 -17.92
C ASP A 328 6.22 -2.12 -17.85
N GLU A 329 7.07 -2.40 -18.83
CA GLU A 329 8.43 -1.82 -18.91
C GLU A 329 8.39 -0.30 -18.99
N ARG A 330 7.61 0.24 -19.94
CA ARG A 330 7.43 1.68 -20.11
C ARG A 330 6.83 2.32 -18.86
N LEU A 331 5.90 1.63 -18.18
CA LEU A 331 5.33 2.12 -16.94
C LEU A 331 6.39 2.21 -15.84
N SER A 332 7.22 1.17 -15.70
CA SER A 332 8.32 1.13 -14.73
C SER A 332 9.30 2.27 -14.95
N ASP A 333 9.76 2.48 -16.19
CA ASP A 333 10.71 3.54 -16.52
C ASP A 333 10.14 4.94 -16.23
N LEU A 334 8.88 5.17 -16.61
CA LEU A 334 8.20 6.44 -16.33
C LEU A 334 7.97 6.68 -14.84
N LEU A 335 7.76 5.62 -14.05
CA LEU A 335 7.65 5.72 -12.60
C LEU A 335 8.98 6.14 -11.97
N VAL A 336 10.10 5.55 -12.39
CA VAL A 336 11.44 5.92 -11.90
C VAL A 336 11.69 7.40 -12.17
N ILE A 337 11.43 7.87 -13.39
CA ILE A 337 11.58 9.29 -13.75
C ILE A 337 10.68 10.20 -12.89
N ASN A 338 9.43 9.79 -12.61
CA ASN A 338 8.50 10.61 -11.84
C ASN A 338 8.87 10.67 -10.35
N VAL A 339 9.33 9.55 -9.79
CA VAL A 339 9.70 9.45 -8.37
C VAL A 339 11.00 10.19 -8.13
N GLU A 340 12.01 9.95 -8.96
CA GLU A 340 13.31 10.61 -8.93
C GLU A 340 13.32 11.91 -9.75
N SER A 341 12.18 12.62 -9.78
CA SER A 341 12.02 13.85 -10.58
C SER A 341 13.09 14.92 -10.32
N THR A 342 13.65 14.97 -9.11
CA THR A 342 14.73 15.89 -8.73
C THR A 342 16.08 15.53 -9.34
N GLU A 343 16.34 14.25 -9.56
CA GLU A 343 17.54 13.79 -10.26
C GLU A 343 17.31 13.79 -11.78
N ALA A 344 16.12 13.40 -12.22
CA ALA A 344 15.74 13.43 -13.63
C ALA A 344 15.77 14.85 -14.22
N SER A 345 15.43 15.88 -13.44
CA SER A 345 15.51 17.28 -13.89
C SER A 345 16.95 17.77 -14.13
N LYS A 346 17.96 17.09 -13.58
CA LYS A 346 19.37 17.38 -13.83
C LYS A 346 19.87 16.80 -15.15
N ILE A 347 19.11 15.87 -15.75
CA ILE A 347 19.48 15.24 -17.02
C ILE A 347 19.24 16.27 -18.13
N ASN A 348 20.31 16.62 -18.86
CA ASN A 348 20.20 17.46 -20.04
C ASN A 348 19.58 16.66 -21.19
N LEU A 349 18.36 17.04 -21.58
CA LEU A 349 17.59 16.36 -22.63
C LEU A 349 18.30 16.36 -23.98
N ASP A 350 18.99 17.44 -24.34
CA ASP A 350 19.72 17.55 -25.61
C ASP A 350 20.82 16.50 -25.68
N THR A 351 21.60 16.35 -24.60
CA THR A 351 22.63 15.31 -24.50
C THR A 351 22.05 13.90 -24.51
N ALA A 352 20.84 13.71 -23.99
CA ALA A 352 20.15 12.42 -24.00
C ALA A 352 19.67 12.08 -25.42
N VAL A 353 19.16 13.07 -26.16
CA VAL A 353 18.76 12.93 -27.57
C VAL A 353 19.98 12.62 -28.44
N ASP A 354 21.10 13.31 -28.24
CA ASP A 354 22.33 13.05 -28.97
C ASP A 354 22.83 11.62 -28.73
N LYS A 355 22.88 11.17 -27.46
CA LYS A 355 23.24 9.78 -27.13
C LYS A 355 22.26 8.77 -27.72
N PHE A 356 20.97 9.07 -27.70
CA PHE A 356 19.95 8.22 -28.32
C PHE A 356 20.12 8.15 -29.84
N SER A 357 20.49 9.26 -30.49
CA SER A 357 20.76 9.32 -31.93
C SER A 357 21.97 8.47 -32.33
N LEU A 358 22.94 8.30 -31.43
CA LEU A 358 24.14 7.48 -31.65
C LEU A 358 23.87 5.97 -31.49
N LEU A 359 22.73 5.57 -30.92
CA LEU A 359 22.35 4.15 -30.85
C LEU A 359 22.01 3.63 -32.26
N LYS A 360 22.62 2.51 -32.66
CA LYS A 360 22.44 1.88 -33.98
C LYS A 360 21.06 1.22 -34.15
N GLU A 361 20.48 0.67 -33.08
CA GLU A 361 19.16 0.04 -33.08
C GLU A 361 18.11 0.99 -32.47
N ARG A 362 17.52 1.85 -33.31
CA ARG A 362 16.50 2.83 -32.87
C ARG A 362 15.07 2.34 -33.02
N HIS A 363 14.87 1.25 -33.75
CA HIS A 363 13.59 0.58 -33.89
C HIS A 363 13.48 -0.52 -32.83
N LEU A 364 12.50 -0.41 -31.94
CA LEU A 364 11.98 -1.58 -31.22
C LEU A 364 11.80 -2.69 -32.24
N LYS A 365 12.43 -3.85 -32.01
CA LYS A 365 12.43 -5.05 -32.87
C LYS A 365 11.00 -5.45 -33.30
N THR A 366 10.45 -4.79 -34.31
CA THR A 366 9.19 -5.16 -34.99
C THR A 366 9.45 -6.11 -36.16
N ASN A 367 10.71 -6.29 -36.59
CA ASN A 367 11.05 -7.12 -37.74
C ASN A 367 11.28 -8.61 -37.43
N ILE A 368 11.46 -9.01 -36.17
CA ILE A 368 11.75 -10.42 -35.85
C ILE A 368 10.50 -11.31 -35.95
N TYR A 369 9.31 -10.75 -35.70
CA TYR A 369 8.07 -11.50 -35.85
C TYR A 369 7.69 -11.73 -37.32
N PHE A 370 7.84 -10.74 -38.19
CA PHE A 370 7.49 -10.87 -39.60
C PHE A 370 8.43 -11.82 -40.36
N GLU A 371 9.75 -11.74 -40.16
CA GLU A 371 10.68 -12.67 -40.82
C GLU A 371 10.52 -14.12 -40.35
N ALA A 372 10.19 -14.34 -39.08
CA ALA A 372 9.94 -15.69 -38.56
C ALA A 372 8.63 -16.26 -39.12
N ILE A 373 7.56 -15.44 -39.22
CA ILE A 373 6.27 -15.86 -39.77
C ILE A 373 6.39 -16.13 -41.28
N ASP A 374 7.13 -15.30 -42.03
CA ASP A 374 7.34 -15.48 -43.47
C ASP A 374 8.17 -16.73 -43.78
N ARG A 375 9.19 -17.06 -42.97
CA ARG A 375 9.95 -18.33 -43.14
C ARG A 375 9.14 -19.57 -42.73
N PHE A 376 8.34 -19.47 -41.67
CA PHE A 376 7.47 -20.57 -41.23
C PHE A 376 6.34 -20.86 -42.24
N THR A 377 5.80 -19.83 -42.90
CA THR A 377 4.79 -20.01 -43.96
C THR A 377 5.37 -20.60 -45.24
N VAL A 378 6.60 -20.24 -45.60
CA VAL A 378 7.29 -20.86 -46.75
C VAL A 378 7.58 -22.34 -46.50
N GLU A 379 8.02 -22.73 -45.29
CA GLU A 379 8.26 -24.13 -44.95
C GLU A 379 6.97 -24.95 -44.75
N LEU A 380 5.88 -24.35 -44.26
CA LEU A 380 4.58 -25.05 -44.18
C LEU A 380 3.99 -25.29 -45.58
N ASN A 381 4.18 -24.38 -46.54
CA ASN A 381 3.76 -24.55 -47.92
C ASN A 381 4.54 -25.64 -48.67
N THR A 382 5.79 -25.92 -48.29
CA THR A 382 6.57 -27.01 -48.89
C THR A 382 6.22 -28.39 -48.30
N ILE A 383 5.81 -28.44 -47.04
CA ILE A 383 5.41 -29.69 -46.36
C ILE A 383 3.95 -30.07 -46.66
N PHE A 384 3.05 -29.10 -46.85
CA PHE A 384 1.63 -29.33 -47.14
C PHE A 384 1.14 -28.52 -48.35
N PRO A 385 1.42 -28.98 -49.59
CA PRO A 385 1.24 -28.16 -50.80
C PRO A 385 -0.22 -27.90 -51.20
N ASN A 386 -1.19 -28.67 -50.69
CA ASN A 386 -2.57 -28.68 -51.20
C ASN A 386 -3.61 -28.05 -50.27
N ASP A 387 -3.23 -27.54 -49.09
CA ASP A 387 -4.19 -27.02 -48.09
C ASP A 387 -3.95 -25.54 -47.78
N VAL A 388 -4.08 -24.70 -48.81
CA VAL A 388 -3.86 -23.24 -48.77
C VAL A 388 -4.79 -22.54 -47.74
N CYS A 389 -5.99 -23.08 -47.48
CA CYS A 389 -6.94 -22.47 -46.55
C CYS A 389 -6.55 -22.57 -45.06
N ASN A 390 -5.78 -23.59 -44.65
CA ASN A 390 -5.35 -23.73 -43.25
C ASN A 390 -4.15 -22.84 -42.92
N ILE A 391 -3.33 -22.52 -43.93
CA ILE A 391 -2.11 -21.71 -43.78
C ILE A 391 -2.47 -20.23 -43.56
N LEU A 392 -3.51 -19.72 -44.23
CA LEU A 392 -4.02 -18.35 -44.05
C LEU A 392 -4.60 -18.12 -42.63
N MET A 393 -5.24 -19.12 -42.02
CA MET A 393 -5.74 -19.00 -40.65
C MET A 393 -4.63 -18.99 -39.60
N VAL A 394 -3.51 -19.70 -39.83
CA VAL A 394 -2.35 -19.66 -38.93
C VAL A 394 -1.67 -18.28 -38.98
N THR A 395 -1.57 -17.66 -40.16
CA THR A 395 -1.02 -16.30 -40.30
C THR A 395 -1.88 -15.23 -39.62
N ASP A 396 -3.21 -15.32 -39.67
CA ASP A 396 -4.10 -14.38 -38.96
C ASP A 396 -3.99 -14.53 -37.44
N VAL A 397 -3.76 -15.76 -36.94
CA VAL A 397 -3.53 -16.03 -35.51
C VAL A 397 -2.22 -15.39 -35.04
N PHE A 398 -1.16 -15.41 -35.84
CA PHE A 398 0.12 -14.80 -35.50
C PHE A 398 0.15 -13.26 -35.66
N ASN A 399 -0.62 -12.70 -36.59
CA ASN A 399 -0.70 -11.25 -36.81
C ASN A 399 -1.51 -10.50 -35.74
N SER A 400 -2.35 -11.18 -34.96
CA SER A 400 -3.07 -10.56 -33.86
C SER A 400 -2.19 -10.43 -32.61
N SER A 401 -1.65 -9.23 -32.39
CA SER A 401 -0.75 -8.86 -31.28
C SER A 401 -1.44 -8.85 -29.90
N SER A 402 -2.33 -9.80 -29.61
CA SER A 402 -3.02 -9.92 -28.33
C SER A 402 -2.51 -11.14 -27.57
N SER A 403 -2.01 -10.91 -26.36
CA SER A 403 -1.60 -11.93 -25.39
C SER A 403 -2.74 -12.85 -24.92
N ALA A 404 -3.94 -12.73 -25.51
CA ALA A 404 -5.14 -13.48 -25.15
C ALA A 404 -5.21 -14.89 -25.78
N PHE A 405 -4.40 -15.20 -26.80
CA PHE A 405 -4.46 -16.50 -27.49
C PHE A 405 -3.76 -17.66 -26.76
N PHE A 406 -2.85 -17.36 -25.83
CA PHE A 406 -2.13 -18.39 -25.05
C PHE A 406 -2.86 -18.82 -23.78
N ASN A 407 -4.12 -18.42 -23.62
CA ASN A 407 -4.98 -18.93 -22.56
C ASN A 407 -5.67 -20.22 -23.06
N PRO A 408 -5.47 -21.39 -22.40
CA PRO A 408 -6.03 -22.67 -22.85
C PRO A 408 -7.56 -22.72 -22.94
N ASP A 409 -8.25 -21.73 -22.37
CA ASP A 409 -9.71 -21.57 -22.41
C ASP A 409 -10.23 -20.65 -23.53
N SER A 410 -9.38 -20.15 -24.42
CA SER A 410 -9.82 -19.23 -25.48
C SER A 410 -10.76 -19.91 -26.50
N ILE A 411 -11.81 -19.17 -26.89
CA ILE A 411 -12.87 -19.64 -27.81
C ILE A 411 -12.29 -20.00 -29.18
N HIS A 412 -11.24 -19.29 -29.61
CA HIS A 412 -10.59 -19.52 -30.90
C HIS A 412 -9.75 -20.81 -30.93
N LEU A 413 -9.06 -21.16 -29.83
CA LEU A 413 -8.32 -22.43 -29.73
C LEU A 413 -9.27 -23.64 -29.68
N LYS A 414 -10.45 -23.47 -29.06
CA LYS A 414 -11.53 -24.47 -29.12
C LYS A 414 -12.05 -24.67 -30.54
N HIS A 415 -12.27 -23.59 -31.28
CA HIS A 415 -12.75 -23.66 -32.67
C HIS A 415 -11.74 -24.31 -33.63
N PHE A 416 -10.44 -24.04 -33.43
CA PHE A 416 -9.35 -24.67 -34.21
C PHE A 416 -9.24 -26.18 -33.97
N ILE A 417 -9.41 -26.63 -32.72
CA ILE A 417 -9.38 -28.05 -32.35
C ILE A 417 -10.66 -28.78 -32.83
N GLU A 418 -11.81 -28.11 -32.82
CA GLU A 418 -13.07 -28.69 -33.30
C GLU A 418 -13.13 -28.89 -34.81
N HIS A 419 -12.43 -28.07 -35.60
CA HIS A 419 -12.34 -28.24 -37.05
C HIS A 419 -11.31 -29.28 -37.50
N ASN A 420 -10.28 -29.56 -36.69
CA ASN A 420 -9.20 -30.51 -36.99
C ASN A 420 -9.38 -31.86 -36.28
N LYS A 421 -10.60 -32.40 -36.29
CA LYS A 421 -10.97 -33.66 -35.57
C LYS A 421 -10.24 -34.93 -36.02
N TYR A 422 -9.40 -34.89 -37.06
CA TYR A 422 -8.67 -36.05 -37.56
C TYR A 422 -7.36 -36.34 -36.84
N PHE A 423 -6.81 -35.39 -36.09
CA PHE A 423 -5.64 -35.61 -35.24
C PHE A 423 -6.06 -35.57 -33.77
N LYS A 424 -6.04 -36.71 -33.08
CA LYS A 424 -6.16 -36.76 -31.61
C LYS A 424 -4.88 -36.19 -31.01
N ILE A 425 -4.82 -34.89 -30.83
CA ILE A 425 -3.69 -34.24 -30.16
C ILE A 425 -4.14 -33.75 -28.79
N ASP A 426 -3.42 -34.18 -27.74
CA ASP A 426 -3.72 -33.82 -26.37
C ASP A 426 -3.44 -32.33 -26.13
N LYS A 427 -4.45 -31.58 -25.66
CA LYS A 427 -4.41 -30.12 -25.45
C LYS A 427 -3.24 -29.66 -24.58
N CYS A 428 -2.85 -30.47 -23.60
CA CYS A 428 -1.75 -30.16 -22.69
C CYS A 428 -0.39 -30.29 -23.39
N LEU A 429 -0.23 -31.24 -24.31
CA LEU A 429 1.03 -31.51 -25.01
C LEU A 429 1.40 -30.37 -25.96
N LEU A 430 0.44 -29.86 -26.74
CA LEU A 430 0.71 -28.71 -27.61
C LEU A 430 1.14 -27.47 -26.80
N SER A 431 0.47 -27.23 -25.67
CA SER A 431 0.79 -26.07 -24.83
C SER A 431 2.19 -26.17 -24.20
N SER A 432 2.61 -27.37 -23.81
CA SER A 432 3.94 -27.59 -23.22
C SER A 432 5.02 -27.60 -24.30
N GLU A 433 4.78 -28.20 -25.46
CA GLU A 433 5.73 -28.23 -26.59
C GLU A 433 6.01 -26.83 -27.14
N PHE A 434 4.98 -25.98 -27.31
CA PHE A 434 5.16 -24.59 -27.74
C PHE A 434 5.86 -23.73 -26.69
N LEU A 435 5.61 -23.96 -25.39
CA LEU A 435 6.28 -23.24 -24.31
C LEU A 435 7.73 -23.71 -24.13
N THR A 436 8.01 -25.00 -24.36
CA THR A 436 9.35 -25.60 -24.31
C THR A 436 10.19 -25.16 -25.50
N ALA A 437 9.60 -25.10 -26.70
CA ALA A 437 10.25 -24.53 -27.88
C ALA A 437 10.57 -23.03 -27.66
N LYS A 438 9.64 -22.25 -27.11
CA LYS A 438 9.87 -20.84 -26.76
C LYS A 438 10.99 -20.66 -25.74
N THR A 439 11.07 -21.50 -24.72
CA THR A 439 12.10 -21.40 -23.66
C THR A 439 13.47 -21.90 -24.10
N LEU A 440 13.53 -22.92 -24.97
CA LEU A 440 14.79 -23.40 -25.53
C LEU A 440 15.37 -22.41 -26.55
N CYS A 441 14.54 -21.84 -27.41
CA CYS A 441 15.02 -20.84 -28.35
C CYS A 441 15.46 -19.54 -27.65
N LEU A 442 14.82 -19.15 -26.54
CA LEU A 442 15.26 -18.00 -25.73
C LEU A 442 16.57 -18.24 -24.93
N LYS A 443 17.02 -19.49 -24.77
CA LYS A 443 18.19 -19.84 -23.96
C LYS A 443 19.50 -19.93 -24.76
N GLU A 444 19.44 -20.26 -26.04
CA GLU A 444 20.62 -20.32 -26.91
C GLU A 444 20.69 -19.02 -27.73
N ASN A 445 21.77 -18.26 -27.59
CA ASN A 445 22.01 -17.06 -28.40
C ASN A 445 21.88 -17.42 -29.89
N TYR A 446 20.89 -16.79 -30.56
CA TYR A 446 20.40 -17.07 -31.91
C TYR A 446 21.39 -16.73 -33.04
N GLU A 447 22.58 -17.33 -33.05
CA GLU A 447 23.48 -17.23 -34.21
C GLU A 447 23.81 -18.57 -34.86
N ASN A 448 23.54 -19.73 -34.23
CA ASN A 448 23.87 -21.05 -34.79
C ASN A 448 22.79 -22.12 -34.56
N LEU A 449 21.55 -21.86 -34.98
CA LEU A 449 20.52 -22.91 -35.04
C LEU A 449 20.51 -23.54 -36.45
N ASP A 450 21.35 -24.54 -36.66
CA ASP A 450 21.28 -25.43 -37.82
C ASP A 450 20.00 -26.28 -37.75
N LEU A 451 19.24 -26.28 -38.85
CA LEU A 451 17.96 -27.00 -39.05
C LEU A 451 18.00 -28.50 -38.68
N TYR A 452 19.19 -29.12 -38.74
CA TYR A 452 19.41 -30.50 -38.33
C TYR A 452 19.12 -30.73 -36.84
N ASN A 453 19.44 -29.76 -35.97
CA ASN A 453 19.27 -29.90 -34.52
C ASN A 453 17.81 -29.74 -34.07
N ILE A 454 17.01 -28.93 -34.76
CA ILE A 454 15.58 -28.73 -34.44
C ILE A 454 14.76 -29.95 -34.89
N SER A 455 15.01 -30.46 -36.11
CA SER A 455 14.43 -31.72 -36.60
C SER A 455 14.77 -32.89 -35.67
N HIS A 456 16.04 -32.97 -35.23
CA HIS A 456 16.49 -34.01 -34.33
C HIS A 456 15.91 -33.86 -32.90
N LEU A 457 15.66 -32.63 -32.42
CA LEU A 457 15.00 -32.39 -31.14
C LEU A 457 13.51 -32.78 -31.18
N LEU A 458 12.79 -32.40 -32.24
CA LEU A 458 11.38 -32.74 -32.41
C LEU A 458 11.18 -34.25 -32.57
N ASN A 459 12.07 -34.94 -33.30
CA ASN A 459 12.07 -36.40 -33.38
C ASN A 459 12.44 -37.08 -32.05
N LYS A 460 13.35 -36.50 -31.25
CA LYS A 460 13.66 -37.00 -29.90
C LYS A 460 12.49 -36.85 -28.93
N VAL A 461 11.74 -35.75 -29.01
CA VAL A 461 10.55 -35.53 -28.18
C VAL A 461 9.42 -36.46 -28.61
N HIS A 462 9.23 -36.67 -29.92
CA HIS A 462 8.24 -37.61 -30.43
C HIS A 462 8.53 -39.06 -30.00
N ASN A 463 9.79 -39.51 -30.08
CA ASN A 463 10.20 -40.85 -29.67
C ASN A 463 10.28 -41.06 -28.15
N ALA A 464 10.30 -40.00 -27.35
CA ALA A 464 10.31 -40.09 -25.88
C ALA A 464 8.90 -40.29 -25.28
N TYR A 465 7.84 -40.09 -26.08
CA TYR A 465 6.45 -40.16 -25.65
C TYR A 465 5.59 -41.15 -26.46
N SER A 466 6.20 -41.90 -27.38
CA SER A 466 5.71 -43.18 -27.92
C SER A 466 6.19 -44.34 -27.06
#